data_AF-A0A2N3FJQ2-F1
#
_entry.id   AF-A0A2N3FJQ2-F1
#
_cell.length_a   1.000
_cell.length_b   1.000
_cell.length_c   1.000
_cell.angle_alpha   90.00
_cell.angle_beta   90.00
_cell.angle_gamma   90.00
#
_symmetry.space_group_name_H-M   'P 1'
#
loop_
_entity.id
_entity.type
_entity.pdbx_description
1 polymer ?
#
loop_
_entity_poly.entity_id
_entity_poly.type
_entity_poly.pdbx_seq_one_letter_code
_entity_poly.pdbx_strand_id
1 'polypeptide(L)' 'MTSLAEMVVVILEPYVGQMVADTCVRATALSLGKSADELQGADMPALESNVKRLLGPIAPMQTIEHIVAEIEGGIR' A
#
# COMPACT_ATOMS: atom_id res chain seq x y z
N MET A 1 -3.65 10.55 -14.62
CA MET A 1 -3.00 9.33 -14.12
C MET A 1 -3.22 9.31 -12.62
N THR A 2 -3.84 8.26 -12.09
CA THR A 2 -4.00 8.09 -10.63
C THR A 2 -2.62 7.81 -10.03
N SER A 3 -2.26 8.48 -8.95
CA SER A 3 -0.99 8.25 -8.26
C SER A 3 -0.95 6.85 -7.62
N LEU A 4 0.25 6.32 -7.36
CA LEU A 4 0.38 5.05 -6.63
C LEU A 4 -0.32 5.14 -5.26
N ALA A 5 -0.15 6.26 -4.55
CA ALA A 5 -0.80 6.51 -3.27
C ALA A 5 -2.34 6.40 -3.35
N GLU A 6 -2.96 7.09 -4.30
CA GLU A 6 -4.42 7.05 -4.47
C GLU A 6 -4.92 5.64 -4.81
N MET A 7 -4.20 4.94 -5.69
CA MET A 7 -4.55 3.57 -6.07
C MET A 7 -4.51 2.61 -4.88
N VAL A 8 -3.45 2.70 -4.08
CA VAL A 8 -3.28 1.88 -2.88
C VAL A 8 -4.40 2.15 -1.87
N VAL A 9 -4.77 3.42 -1.68
CA VAL A 9 -5.87 3.78 -0.78
C VAL A 9 -7.19 3.16 -1.28
N VAL A 10 -7.50 3.30 -2.57
CA VAL A 10 -8.73 2.76 -3.18
C VAL A 10 -8.81 1.23 -3.03
N ILE A 11 -7.69 0.53 -3.20
CA ILE A 11 -7.65 -0.94 -3.08
C ILE A 11 -7.74 -1.38 -1.62
N LEU A 12 -7.05 -0.70 -0.70
CA LEU A 12 -7.00 -1.11 0.72
C LEU A 12 -8.25 -0.72 1.50
N GLU A 13 -8.85 0.44 1.22
CA GLU A 13 -9.94 1.02 2.01
C GLU A 13 -11.10 0.04 2.28
N PRO A 14 -11.60 -0.76 1.32
CA PRO A 14 -12.68 -1.72 1.57
C PRO A 14 -12.35 -2.80 2.60
N TYR A 15 -11.06 -3.10 2.80
CA TYR A 15 -10.60 -4.16 3.69
C TYR A 15 -10.22 -3.65 5.08
N VAL A 16 -9.60 -2.46 5.15
CA VAL A 16 -8.98 -1.94 6.39
C VAL A 16 -9.49 -0.58 6.82
N GLY A 17 -10.34 0.07 6.00
CA GLY A 17 -10.81 1.44 6.18
C GLY A 17 -9.77 2.49 5.79
N GLN A 18 -10.25 3.69 5.49
CA GLN A 18 -9.46 4.80 4.94
C GLN A 18 -8.23 5.14 5.81
N MET A 19 -8.39 5.18 7.13
CA MET A 19 -7.30 5.55 8.05
C MET A 19 -6.11 4.58 7.98
N VAL A 20 -6.36 3.28 7.87
CA VAL A 20 -5.30 2.26 7.81
C VAL A 20 -4.68 2.23 6.42
N ALA A 21 -5.50 2.38 5.38
CA ALA A 21 -5.05 2.50 4.00
C ALA A 21 -4.06 3.67 3.83
N ASP A 22 -4.44 4.86 4.30
CA ASP A 22 -3.57 6.04 4.29
C ASP A 22 -2.30 5.82 5.11
N THR A 23 -2.40 5.10 6.23
CA THR A 23 -1.25 4.81 7.09
C THR A 23 -0.25 3.91 6.39
N CYS A 24 -0.69 2.94 5.59
CA CYS A 24 0.21 2.10 4.79
C CYS A 24 0.99 2.93 3.77
N VAL A 25 0.32 3.86 3.08
CA VAL A 25 0.94 4.78 2.12
C VAL A 25 1.94 5.71 2.83
N ARG A 26 1.51 6.40 3.90
CA ARG A 26 2.35 7.34 4.63
C ARG A 26 3.55 6.67 5.29
N ALA A 27 3.38 5.49 5.88
CA ALA A 27 4.49 4.75 6.48
C ALA A 27 5.52 4.35 5.42
N THR A 28 5.06 3.98 4.23
CA THR A 28 5.94 3.67 3.10
C THR A 28 6.72 4.90 2.65
N ALA A 29 6.04 6.02 2.39
CA ALA A 29 6.67 7.27 1.99
C ALA A 29 7.72 7.72 3.04
N LEU A 30 7.35 7.70 4.32
CA LEU A 30 8.23 8.05 5.43
C LEU A 30 9.48 7.15 5.48
N SER A 31 9.33 5.84 5.25
CA SER A 31 10.46 4.90 5.25
C SER A 31 11.46 5.14 4.11
N LEU A 32 11.03 5.85 3.06
CA LEU A 32 11.84 6.20 1.89
C LEU A 32 12.31 7.66 1.91
N GLY A 33 11.93 8.45 2.92
CA GLY A 33 12.21 9.89 2.96
C GLY A 33 11.46 10.70 1.90
N LYS A 34 10.30 10.22 1.46
CA LYS A 34 9.43 10.83 0.44
C LYS A 34 8.12 11.34 1.03
N SER A 35 7.43 12.20 0.30
CA SER A 35 5.99 12.43 0.49
C SER A 35 5.15 11.35 -0.21
N ALA A 36 3.88 11.22 0.16
CA ALA A 36 3.01 10.17 -0.37
C ALA A 36 2.76 10.32 -1.89
N ASP A 37 2.65 11.55 -2.38
CA ASP A 37 2.47 11.90 -3.78
C ASP A 37 3.73 11.68 -4.64
N GLU A 38 4.90 11.52 -4.01
CA GLU A 38 6.17 11.17 -4.68
C GLU A 38 6.34 9.66 -4.88
N LEU A 39 5.42 8.83 -4.37
CA LEU A 39 5.49 7.38 -4.53
C LEU A 39 5.25 6.98 -5.99
N GLN A 40 6.15 6.14 -6.52
CA GLN A 40 6.14 5.65 -7.89
C GLN A 40 6.16 4.13 -7.89
N GLY A 41 5.90 3.51 -9.05
CA GLY A 41 5.90 2.05 -9.17
C GLY A 41 7.20 1.38 -8.72
N ALA A 42 8.34 2.08 -8.80
CA ALA A 42 9.63 1.59 -8.28
C ALA A 42 9.66 1.41 -6.74
N ASP A 43 8.75 2.06 -6.01
CA ASP A 43 8.64 1.98 -4.55
C ASP A 43 7.77 0.80 -4.08
N MET A 44 7.20 0.03 -5.02
CA MET A 44 6.31 -1.10 -4.72
C MET A 44 6.90 -2.14 -3.75
N PRO A 45 8.20 -2.51 -3.82
CA PRO A 45 8.78 -3.44 -2.84
C PRO A 45 8.76 -2.91 -1.40
N ALA A 46 8.94 -1.59 -1.22
CA ALA A 46 8.88 -0.97 0.09
C ALA A 46 7.43 -0.88 0.60
N LEU A 47 6.48 -0.65 -0.32
CA LEU A 47 5.06 -0.67 -0.01
C LEU A 47 4.61 -2.05 0.46
N GLU A 48 4.93 -3.11 -0.31
CA GLU A 48 4.62 -4.49 0.04
C GLU A 48 5.13 -4.85 1.43
N SER A 49 6.41 -4.55 1.71
CA SER A 49 7.03 -4.77 3.02
C SER A 49 6.25 -4.09 4.15
N ASN A 50 5.86 -2.82 3.97
CA ASN A 50 5.09 -2.08 4.96
C ASN A 50 3.67 -2.60 5.12
N VAL A 51 2.97 -2.94 4.03
CA VAL A 51 1.62 -3.53 4.07
C VAL A 51 1.65 -4.85 4.83
N LYS A 52 2.61 -5.74 4.52
CA LYS A 52 2.81 -7.01 5.25
C LYS A 52 3.09 -6.79 6.73
N ARG A 53 3.96 -5.84 7.06
CA ARG A 53 4.31 -5.51 8.44
C ARG A 53 3.14 -4.92 9.24
N LEU A 54 2.37 -4.01 8.63
CA LEU A 54 1.29 -3.29 9.29
C LEU A 54 0.01 -4.14 9.42
N LEU A 55 -0.32 -4.91 8.38
CA LEU A 55 -1.55 -5.70 8.34
C LEU A 55 -1.36 -7.13 8.87
N GLY A 56 -0.13 -7.67 8.86
CA GLY A 56 0.18 -9.02 9.32
C GLY A 56 -0.38 -9.40 10.71
N PRO A 57 -0.38 -8.49 11.70
CA PRO A 57 -0.98 -8.79 13.01
C PRO A 57 -2.51 -8.91 13.03
N ILE A 58 -3.21 -8.40 12.01
CA ILE A 58 -4.67 -8.24 12.01
C ILE A 58 -5.38 -8.87 10.80
N ALA A 59 -4.64 -9.34 9.79
CA ALA A 59 -5.19 -9.91 8.57
C ALA A 59 -4.48 -11.22 8.18
N PRO A 60 -5.20 -12.20 7.57
CA PRO A 60 -4.58 -13.40 7.04
C PRO A 60 -3.57 -13.08 5.94
N MET A 61 -2.42 -13.78 5.93
CA MET A 61 -1.36 -13.55 4.94
C MET A 61 -1.86 -13.66 3.49
N GLN A 62 -2.74 -14.63 3.21
CA GLN A 62 -3.32 -14.82 1.88
C GLN A 62 -4.12 -13.61 1.40
N THR A 63 -4.81 -12.91 2.30
CA THR A 63 -5.53 -11.68 1.99
C THR A 63 -4.56 -10.54 1.68
N ILE A 64 -3.48 -10.43 2.45
CA ILE A 64 -2.43 -9.44 2.22
C ILE A 64 -1.76 -9.66 0.87
N GLU A 65 -1.43 -10.91 0.53
CA GLU A 65 -0.83 -11.27 -0.77
C GLU A 65 -1.75 -10.96 -1.94
N HIS A 66 -3.06 -11.23 -1.82
CA HIS A 66 -4.05 -10.86 -2.85
C HIS A 66 -4.05 -9.35 -3.08
N ILE A 67 -4.15 -8.57 -2.01
CA ILE A 67 -4.18 -7.10 -2.06
C ILE A 67 -2.92 -6.55 -2.72
N VAL A 68 -1.75 -7.07 -2.34
CA VAL A 68 -0.46 -6.66 -2.94
C VAL A 68 -0.46 -6.94 -4.44
N ALA A 69 -0.91 -8.14 -4.86
CA ALA A 69 -0.99 -8.48 -6.28
C ALA A 69 -1.98 -7.59 -7.06
N GLU A 70 -3.08 -7.16 -6.44
CA GLU A 70 -4.03 -6.22 -7.03
C GLU A 70 -3.39 -4.83 -7.24
N ILE A 71 -2.63 -4.34 -6.25
CA ILE A 71 -1.88 -3.08 -6.37
C ILE A 71 -0.81 -3.19 -7.47
N GLU A 72 -0.03 -4.27 -7.51
CA GLU A 72 0.99 -4.49 -8.55
C GLU A 72 0.37 -4.56 -9.95
N GLY A 73 -0.81 -5.19 -10.08
CA GLY A 73 -1.55 -5.28 -11.33
C GLY A 73 -2.05 -3.92 -11.84
N GLY A 74 -2.35 -2.98 -10.95
CA GLY A 74 -2.78 -1.63 -11.31
C GLY A 74 -1.66 -0.71 -11.79
N ILE A 75 -0.39 -1.04 -11.51
CA ILE A 75 0.79 -0.24 -11.90
C ILE A 75 1.25 -0.57 -13.34
N ARG A 76 0.90 -1.74 -13.88
CA ARG A 76 1.26 -2.19 -15.22
C ARG A 76 0.38 -1.60 -16.31
#